data_AF-D6SUC1-F1
#
_entry.id   AF-D6SUC1-F1
#
_cell.length_a   1.000
_cell.length_b   1.000
_cell.length_c   1.000
_cell.angle_alpha   90.00
_cell.angle_beta   90.00
_cell.angle_gamma   90.00
#
_symmetry.space_group_name_H-M   'P 1'
#
loop_
_entity.id
_entity.type
_entity.pdbx_description
1 polymer ?
#
loop_
_entity_poly.entity_id
_entity_poly.type
_entity_poly.pdbx_seq_one_letter_code
_entity_poly.pdbx_strand_id
1 'polypeptide(L)'
;MGEELLFTVQESQAGSRLDRLVMQNIPRPAPSRSRVQDWIRKGNILLDGTVCLKPAHKLSAGQTVQVLAREENEDLEPVAGKLDIVYMDREMVVLNKPAGLSVHPSSSDPAPTLVHYLLYACPGLRLMTDRQRPGIVHRLDKDTTGLMVAALNQEAKEDLAGQFAGRRVHKTYLALVCGALKQDEGIINVPLARDQQSRARVAPSREGRSARTAYKVLKRDPSGLWSLVQVQIFTGRTHQIRVHFSHLNHPVLGDRIYGGTDWDRFGWKKRFLSRLAKRQLLHSSCLGIMHPVSRQWLEFISRPPRDFIRTLLWLVRKCQKVVVTGSAGCGKSSVLEYFRSLGFPVFSADKCVDDLYQPGSDGWLILRKRFGYRFTPQDDQPVDKKKLLAAVMQDSGLMDEIAHLIHPLVGHRLEEFWEKHADKRLALAEIPLWFESGMAGDRDCLSVGVFCPDFLRRNRVCSSRGWSPDVFESLDAMQFSQPEKIKRCQMVVDNSRDFQGLMDQVTALQRLLTGLRRKKAGVDYNHFKNMACNP
;
A
#
# COMPACT_ATOMS: atom_id res chain seq x y z
N MET A 1 9.47 -24.37 43.46
CA MET A 1 9.41 -24.73 44.89
C MET A 1 8.32 -25.79 45.07
N GLY A 2 8.59 -26.85 45.85
CA GLY A 2 7.75 -28.05 45.93
C GLY A 2 7.02 -28.27 47.26
N GLU A 3 7.00 -27.29 48.17
CA GLU A 3 6.34 -27.42 49.47
C GLU A 3 4.93 -26.81 49.44
N GLU A 4 3.96 -27.54 49.98
CA GLU A 4 2.60 -27.06 50.20
C GLU A 4 2.64 -25.92 51.23
N LEU A 5 2.11 -24.75 50.87
CA LEU A 5 2.02 -23.62 51.79
C LEU A 5 0.73 -23.73 52.59
N LEU A 6 0.86 -23.89 53.91
CA LEU A 6 -0.25 -23.93 54.87
C LEU A 6 -0.07 -22.82 55.91
N PHE A 7 -1.07 -21.95 56.08
CA PHE A 7 -1.05 -20.92 57.12
C PHE A 7 -2.44 -20.62 57.68
N THR A 8 -2.48 -20.21 58.95
CA THR A 8 -3.70 -19.79 59.64
C THR A 8 -3.84 -18.27 59.60
N VAL A 9 -5.04 -17.77 59.31
CA VAL A 9 -5.37 -16.34 59.23
C VAL A 9 -5.33 -15.75 60.64
N GLN A 10 -4.43 -14.79 60.85
CA GLN A 10 -4.31 -14.07 62.11
C GLN A 10 -5.45 -13.06 62.30
N GLU A 11 -5.71 -12.67 63.55
CA GLU A 11 -6.79 -11.71 63.89
C GLU A 11 -6.61 -10.35 63.19
N SER A 12 -5.36 -9.89 63.06
CA SER A 12 -4.97 -8.68 62.32
C SER A 12 -5.15 -8.78 60.80
N GLN A 13 -5.37 -9.99 60.27
CA GLN A 13 -5.54 -10.27 58.84
C GLN A 13 -7.02 -10.51 58.48
N ALA A 14 -7.91 -10.57 59.48
CA ALA A 14 -9.34 -10.76 59.27
C ALA A 14 -9.94 -9.67 58.35
N GLY A 15 -10.85 -10.08 57.45
CA GLY A 15 -11.44 -9.22 56.43
C GLY A 15 -10.56 -9.00 55.19
N SER A 16 -9.30 -9.49 55.19
CA SER A 16 -8.43 -9.46 54.02
C SER A 16 -8.97 -10.33 52.89
N ARG A 17 -8.73 -9.90 51.66
CA ARG A 17 -9.05 -10.70 50.47
C ARG A 17 -8.07 -11.86 50.33
N LEU A 18 -8.59 -13.04 49.98
CA LEU A 18 -7.83 -14.25 49.73
C LEU A 18 -6.65 -14.03 48.76
N ASP A 19 -6.90 -13.38 47.62
CA ASP A 19 -5.86 -13.12 46.62
C ASP A 19 -4.69 -12.27 47.15
N ARG A 20 -4.97 -11.35 48.07
CA ARG A 20 -3.96 -10.48 48.68
C ARG A 20 -3.19 -11.20 49.78
N LEU A 21 -3.90 -11.92 50.64
CA LEU A 21 -3.29 -12.59 51.79
C LEU A 21 -2.40 -13.75 51.36
N VAL A 22 -2.82 -14.54 50.37
CA VAL A 22 -1.99 -15.61 49.78
C VAL A 22 -0.71 -15.03 49.19
N MET A 23 -0.79 -13.93 48.44
CA MET A 23 0.38 -13.28 47.85
C MET A 23 1.37 -12.75 48.90
N GLN A 24 0.91 -12.37 50.09
CA GLN A 24 1.74 -11.88 51.19
C GLN A 24 2.46 -13.01 51.95
N ASN A 25 1.87 -14.21 51.98
CA ASN A 25 2.40 -15.34 52.75
C ASN A 25 3.23 -16.31 51.91
N ILE A 26 3.29 -16.16 50.58
CA ILE A 26 4.16 -16.98 49.73
C ILE A 26 5.63 -16.51 49.87
N PRO A 27 6.57 -17.41 50.20
CA PRO A 27 8.01 -17.10 50.24
C PRO A 27 8.51 -16.52 48.91
N ARG A 28 9.49 -15.62 48.96
CA ARG A 28 10.03 -15.01 47.73
C ARG A 28 10.83 -16.03 46.91
N PRO A 29 10.76 -15.98 45.56
CA PRO A 29 10.04 -14.99 44.75
C PRO A 29 8.52 -15.23 44.75
N ALA A 30 7.75 -14.19 45.09
CA ALA A 30 6.30 -14.30 45.19
C ALA A 30 5.64 -14.18 43.80
N PRO A 31 4.63 -15.01 43.49
CA PRO A 31 3.94 -14.99 42.20
C PRO A 31 3.14 -13.70 42.01
N SER A 32 2.94 -13.32 40.74
CA SER A 32 2.07 -12.19 40.40
C SER A 32 0.63 -12.38 40.91
N ARG A 33 -0.04 -11.28 41.27
CA ARG A 33 -1.45 -11.31 41.71
C ARG A 33 -2.36 -12.05 40.72
N SER A 34 -2.14 -11.88 39.41
CA SER A 34 -2.92 -12.60 38.39
C SER A 34 -2.74 -14.12 38.44
N ARG A 35 -1.54 -14.60 38.78
CA ARG A 35 -1.25 -16.04 38.91
C ARG A 35 -1.91 -16.60 40.17
N VAL A 36 -1.86 -15.89 41.30
CA VAL A 36 -2.61 -16.27 42.52
C VAL A 36 -4.12 -16.34 42.24
N GLN A 37 -4.66 -15.37 41.52
CA GLN A 37 -6.08 -15.42 41.12
C GLN A 37 -6.41 -16.60 40.19
N ASP A 38 -5.48 -16.99 39.33
CA ASP A 38 -5.63 -18.18 38.46
C ASP A 38 -5.63 -19.47 39.29
N TRP A 39 -4.71 -19.60 40.27
CA TRP A 39 -4.68 -20.72 41.20
C TRP A 39 -5.99 -20.88 41.97
N ILE A 40 -6.54 -19.77 42.47
CA ILE A 40 -7.85 -19.76 43.14
C ILE A 40 -8.93 -20.26 42.18
N ARG A 41 -9.00 -19.73 40.94
CA ARG A 41 -10.01 -20.16 39.96
C ARG A 41 -9.86 -21.61 39.50
N LYS A 42 -8.65 -22.16 39.53
CA LYS A 42 -8.34 -23.56 39.20
C LYS A 42 -8.57 -24.52 40.35
N GLY A 43 -8.98 -24.02 41.52
CA GLY A 43 -9.24 -24.85 42.70
C GLY A 43 -7.99 -25.28 43.46
N ASN A 44 -6.86 -24.60 43.23
CA ASN A 44 -5.59 -24.93 43.88
C ASN A 44 -5.43 -24.27 45.26
N ILE A 45 -6.48 -23.65 45.81
CA ILE A 45 -6.47 -23.05 47.15
C ILE A 45 -7.67 -23.56 47.95
N LEU A 46 -7.40 -24.08 49.14
CA LEU A 46 -8.39 -24.58 50.07
C LEU A 46 -8.49 -23.64 51.28
N LEU A 47 -9.71 -23.44 51.74
CA LEU A 47 -10.06 -22.79 52.99
C LEU A 47 -10.71 -23.83 53.89
N ASP A 48 -10.10 -24.11 55.04
CA ASP A 48 -10.58 -25.11 56.00
C ASP A 48 -10.86 -26.47 55.34
N GLY A 49 -9.97 -26.90 54.42
CA GLY A 49 -10.10 -28.15 53.67
C GLY A 49 -11.11 -28.12 52.51
N THR A 50 -11.74 -26.98 52.22
CA THR A 50 -12.69 -26.84 51.09
C THR A 50 -12.14 -25.92 50.00
N VAL A 51 -12.26 -26.33 48.73
CA VAL A 51 -11.77 -25.54 47.59
C VAL A 51 -12.50 -24.19 47.51
N CYS A 52 -11.72 -23.09 47.42
CA CYS A 52 -12.26 -21.75 47.21
C CYS A 52 -11.93 -21.24 45.81
N LEU A 53 -12.97 -20.92 45.03
CA LEU A 53 -12.85 -20.42 43.64
C LEU A 53 -12.98 -18.91 43.50
N LYS A 54 -13.13 -18.17 44.62
CA LYS A 54 -13.43 -16.72 44.63
C LYS A 54 -12.22 -15.90 45.11
N PRO A 55 -11.47 -15.22 44.22
CA PRO A 55 -10.27 -14.49 44.63
C PRO A 55 -10.53 -13.32 45.59
N ALA A 56 -11.74 -12.76 45.53
CA ALA A 56 -12.17 -11.66 46.39
C ALA A 56 -12.78 -12.12 47.72
N HIS A 57 -12.80 -13.42 48.02
CA HIS A 57 -13.34 -13.94 49.27
C HIS A 57 -12.63 -13.31 50.46
N LYS A 58 -13.39 -12.83 51.45
CA LYS A 58 -12.85 -12.25 52.68
C LYS A 58 -12.63 -13.36 53.70
N LEU A 59 -11.49 -13.34 54.34
CA LEU A 59 -11.09 -14.37 55.30
C LEU A 59 -11.47 -13.96 56.74
N SER A 60 -11.87 -14.94 57.53
CA SER A 60 -12.11 -14.81 58.97
C SER A 60 -10.86 -15.23 59.76
N ALA A 61 -10.69 -14.67 60.96
CA ALA A 61 -9.62 -15.09 61.87
C ALA A 61 -9.77 -16.59 62.20
N GLY A 62 -8.65 -17.29 62.31
CA GLY A 62 -8.62 -18.73 62.61
C GLY A 62 -8.84 -19.65 61.42
N GLN A 63 -9.22 -19.14 60.24
CA GLN A 63 -9.33 -19.96 59.04
C GLN A 63 -7.97 -20.46 58.58
N THR A 64 -7.92 -21.68 58.06
CA THR A 64 -6.71 -22.30 57.52
C THR A 64 -6.71 -22.19 56.01
N VAL A 65 -5.65 -21.60 55.45
CA VAL A 65 -5.45 -21.46 54.00
C VAL A 65 -4.37 -22.45 53.56
N GLN A 66 -4.71 -23.37 52.66
CA GLN A 66 -3.77 -24.30 52.05
C GLN A 66 -3.64 -23.98 50.55
N VAL A 67 -2.40 -23.80 50.08
CA VAL A 67 -2.08 -23.55 48.67
C VAL A 67 -1.46 -24.83 48.09
N LEU A 68 -2.22 -25.52 47.24
CA LEU A 68 -1.79 -26.73 46.52
C LEU A 68 -1.09 -26.41 45.19
N ALA A 69 -1.09 -25.15 44.78
CA ALA A 69 -0.50 -24.74 43.51
C ALA A 69 1.02 -24.88 43.53
N ARG A 70 1.55 -25.68 42.60
CA ARG A 70 2.99 -25.75 42.33
C ARG A 70 3.35 -24.72 41.26
N GLU A 71 4.49 -24.06 41.43
CA GLU A 71 5.11 -23.34 40.31
C GLU A 71 5.64 -24.38 39.34
N GLU A 72 4.87 -24.67 38.29
CA GLU A 72 5.43 -25.24 37.07
C GLU A 72 6.46 -24.23 36.55
N ASN A 73 7.73 -24.65 36.46
CA ASN A 73 8.76 -23.92 35.73
C ASN A 73 8.38 -23.98 34.24
N GLU A 74 7.52 -23.08 33.81
CA GLU A 74 7.27 -22.80 32.38
C GLU A 74 8.46 -22.00 31.82
N ASP A 75 9.67 -22.55 31.98
CA ASP A 75 10.86 -21.98 31.34
C ASP A 75 10.67 -22.10 29.83
N LEU A 76 10.96 -21.02 29.11
CA LEU A 76 10.80 -21.00 27.68
C LEU A 76 11.93 -21.75 27.00
N GLU A 77 11.56 -22.76 26.21
CA GLU A 77 12.52 -23.59 25.50
C GLU A 77 13.13 -22.87 24.29
N PRO A 78 14.47 -22.76 24.20
CA PRO A 78 15.08 -22.02 23.09
C PRO A 78 14.94 -22.75 21.77
N VAL A 79 14.65 -21.98 20.71
CA VAL A 79 14.43 -22.54 19.38
C VAL A 79 15.44 -21.93 18.42
N ALA A 80 16.15 -22.78 17.69
CA ALA A 80 17.08 -22.33 16.65
C ALA A 80 16.35 -21.56 15.55
N GLY A 81 16.89 -20.42 15.14
CA GLY A 81 16.32 -19.62 14.06
C GLY A 81 17.16 -18.40 13.73
N LYS A 82 16.96 -17.85 12.53
CA LYS A 82 17.70 -16.67 12.07
C LYS A 82 17.02 -15.40 12.58
N LEU A 83 17.78 -14.57 13.28
CA LEU A 83 17.40 -13.21 13.64
C LEU A 83 18.09 -12.21 12.71
N ASP A 84 17.35 -11.20 12.25
CA ASP A 84 17.90 -10.07 11.49
C ASP A 84 18.40 -9.02 12.49
N ILE A 85 19.64 -9.18 12.95
CA ILE A 85 20.27 -8.32 13.95
C ILE A 85 20.80 -7.06 13.26
N VAL A 86 20.33 -5.90 13.72
CA VAL A 86 20.74 -4.57 13.24
C VAL A 86 21.91 -4.04 14.08
N TYR A 87 21.88 -4.30 15.39
CA TYR A 87 22.90 -3.90 16.34
C TYR A 87 22.92 -4.87 17.51
N MET A 88 24.11 -5.15 18.04
CA MET A 88 24.28 -5.98 19.22
C MET A 88 25.57 -5.62 19.94
N ASP A 89 25.49 -5.51 21.26
CA ASP A 89 26.62 -5.36 22.16
C ASP A 89 26.43 -6.28 23.39
N ARG A 90 27.01 -5.91 24.54
CA ARG A 90 26.88 -6.67 25.80
C ARG A 90 25.56 -6.42 26.53
N GLU A 91 24.92 -5.29 26.27
CA GLU A 91 23.78 -4.76 27.03
C GLU A 91 22.45 -4.98 26.31
N MET A 92 22.45 -4.88 24.98
CA MET A 92 21.23 -4.92 24.19
C MET A 92 21.44 -5.48 22.78
N VAL A 93 20.33 -5.93 22.20
CA VAL A 93 20.22 -6.31 20.79
C VAL A 93 19.06 -5.55 20.16
N VAL A 94 19.32 -4.93 19.00
CA VAL A 94 18.31 -4.34 18.13
C VAL A 94 18.18 -5.22 16.91
N LEU A 95 16.95 -5.63 16.61
CA LEU A 95 16.62 -6.54 15.52
C LEU A 95 15.47 -6.01 14.68
N ASN A 96 15.42 -6.47 13.43
CA ASN A 96 14.32 -6.23 12.52
C ASN A 96 13.35 -7.43 12.54
N LYS A 97 12.23 -7.28 13.25
CA LYS A 97 11.26 -8.36 13.42
C LYS A 97 10.51 -8.62 12.10
N PRO A 98 10.45 -9.87 11.60
CA PRO A 98 9.62 -10.19 10.44
C PRO A 98 8.12 -10.18 10.79
N ALA A 99 7.27 -10.19 9.77
CA ALA A 99 5.82 -10.41 9.92
C ALA A 99 5.56 -11.87 10.27
N GLY A 100 4.39 -12.17 10.85
CA GLY A 100 4.01 -13.51 11.28
C GLY A 100 4.67 -13.98 12.58
N LEU A 101 5.65 -13.24 13.12
CA LEU A 101 6.35 -13.61 14.35
C LEU A 101 5.81 -12.82 15.55
N SER A 102 5.18 -13.53 16.48
CA SER A 102 4.80 -12.98 17.79
C SER A 102 6.03 -12.72 18.65
N VAL A 103 5.94 -11.78 19.59
CA VAL A 103 7.06 -11.40 20.46
C VAL A 103 7.26 -12.41 21.60
N HIS A 104 6.19 -12.68 22.33
CA HIS A 104 6.15 -13.60 23.46
C HIS A 104 4.94 -14.55 23.30
N PRO A 105 5.00 -15.75 23.90
CA PRO A 105 3.92 -16.72 23.80
C PRO A 105 2.60 -16.18 24.32
N SER A 106 1.51 -16.69 23.76
CA SER A 106 0.17 -16.45 24.26
C SER A 106 -0.67 -17.70 24.07
N SER A 107 -1.75 -17.85 24.83
CA SER A 107 -2.69 -18.98 24.65
C SER A 107 -3.26 -19.09 23.23
N SER A 108 -3.28 -17.97 22.48
CA SER A 108 -3.73 -17.92 21.09
C SER A 108 -2.64 -18.20 20.05
N ASP A 109 -1.38 -18.31 20.45
CA ASP A 109 -0.24 -18.51 19.53
C ASP A 109 0.86 -19.32 20.23
N PRO A 110 0.76 -20.66 20.22
CA PRO A 110 1.72 -21.55 20.89
C PRO A 110 3.01 -21.75 20.08
N ALA A 111 3.11 -21.20 18.87
CA ALA A 111 4.29 -21.32 18.02
C ALA A 111 5.51 -20.62 18.64
N PRO A 112 6.75 -21.01 18.26
CA PRO A 112 7.95 -20.30 18.66
C PRO A 112 7.89 -18.80 18.31
N THR A 113 7.89 -17.98 19.36
CA THR A 113 7.93 -16.52 19.28
C THR A 113 9.36 -15.97 19.30
N LEU A 114 9.51 -14.66 19.06
CA LEU A 114 10.81 -13.97 19.05
C LEU A 114 11.67 -14.27 20.27
N VAL A 115 11.06 -14.35 21.46
CA VAL A 115 11.80 -14.62 22.70
C VAL A 115 12.52 -15.98 22.70
N HIS A 116 11.96 -17.02 22.07
CA HIS A 116 12.63 -18.33 22.00
C HIS A 116 13.85 -18.29 21.08
N TYR A 117 13.76 -17.54 19.98
CA TYR A 117 14.89 -17.31 19.07
C TYR A 117 15.97 -16.45 19.74
N LEU A 118 15.58 -15.45 20.54
CA LEU A 118 16.50 -14.66 21.34
C LEU A 118 17.22 -15.51 22.39
N LEU A 119 16.51 -16.39 23.09
CA LEU A 119 17.12 -17.31 24.05
C LEU A 119 18.13 -18.27 23.42
N TYR A 120 17.91 -18.64 22.15
CA TYR A 120 18.85 -19.46 21.40
C TYR A 120 20.10 -18.66 20.99
N ALA A 121 19.89 -17.46 20.45
CA ALA A 121 20.98 -16.60 19.98
C ALA A 121 21.80 -15.96 21.13
N CYS A 122 21.16 -15.72 22.27
CA CYS A 122 21.75 -15.07 23.44
C CYS A 122 21.46 -15.90 24.70
N PRO A 123 22.21 -16.99 24.95
CA PRO A 123 21.93 -17.92 26.07
C PRO A 123 21.93 -17.28 27.46
N GLY A 124 22.67 -16.17 27.64
CA GLY A 124 22.70 -15.39 28.89
C GLY A 124 21.32 -14.86 29.33
N LEU A 125 20.37 -14.74 28.40
CA LEU A 125 18.98 -14.38 28.69
C LEU A 125 18.27 -15.36 29.65
N ARG A 126 18.74 -16.61 29.74
CA ARG A 126 18.19 -17.61 30.69
C ARG A 126 18.47 -17.24 32.15
N LEU A 127 19.47 -16.42 32.42
CA LEU A 127 19.88 -16.00 33.77
C LEU A 127 19.03 -14.84 34.31
N MET A 128 18.11 -14.30 33.50
CA MET A 128 17.28 -13.16 33.89
C MET A 128 16.16 -13.55 34.86
N THR A 129 15.74 -12.58 35.67
CA THR A 129 14.69 -12.79 36.69
C THR A 129 13.33 -13.15 36.09
N ASP A 130 12.97 -12.51 34.97
CA ASP A 130 11.72 -12.75 34.26
C ASP A 130 11.92 -13.82 33.18
N ARG A 131 11.59 -15.06 33.56
CA ARG A 131 11.75 -16.24 32.71
C ARG A 131 10.76 -16.36 31.56
N GLN A 132 9.62 -15.67 31.64
CA GLN A 132 8.59 -15.70 30.59
C GLN A 132 8.81 -14.62 29.51
N ARG A 133 9.53 -13.55 29.83
CA ARG A 133 9.85 -12.47 28.89
C ARG A 133 11.28 -11.96 29.08
N PRO A 134 12.29 -12.84 29.03
CA PRO A 134 13.68 -12.43 29.21
C PRO A 134 14.06 -11.42 28.13
N GLY A 135 14.67 -10.31 28.55
CA GLY A 135 15.11 -9.21 27.67
C GLY A 135 14.02 -8.33 27.04
N ILE A 136 12.75 -8.75 27.02
CA ILE A 136 11.67 -8.02 26.33
C ILE A 136 11.22 -6.79 27.14
N VAL A 137 11.40 -5.60 26.57
CA VAL A 137 10.99 -4.31 27.18
C VAL A 137 9.83 -3.62 26.45
N HIS A 138 9.57 -4.02 25.20
CA HIS A 138 8.43 -3.53 24.41
C HIS A 138 7.95 -4.60 23.42
N ARG A 139 6.96 -4.28 22.57
CA ARG A 139 6.41 -5.25 21.62
C ARG A 139 5.93 -4.60 20.33
N LEU A 140 5.95 -5.42 19.28
CA LEU A 140 5.24 -5.19 18.02
C LEU A 140 4.12 -6.25 17.89
N ASP A 141 3.09 -5.94 17.10
CA ASP A 141 2.07 -6.93 16.74
C ASP A 141 2.69 -8.04 15.87
N LYS A 142 2.06 -9.22 15.85
CA LYS A 142 2.54 -10.41 15.12
C LYS A 142 2.93 -10.08 13.66
N ASP A 143 2.04 -9.40 12.95
CA ASP A 143 2.25 -9.04 11.55
C ASP A 143 2.81 -7.62 11.32
N THR A 144 3.18 -6.91 12.39
CA THR A 144 3.93 -5.66 12.26
C THR A 144 5.41 -5.98 12.13
N THR A 145 6.06 -5.42 11.12
CA THR A 145 7.50 -5.60 10.85
C THR A 145 8.34 -4.49 11.47
N GLY A 146 9.65 -4.67 11.57
CA GLY A 146 10.59 -3.57 11.82
C GLY A 146 11.30 -3.65 13.17
N LEU A 147 11.89 -2.53 13.56
CA LEU A 147 12.83 -2.44 14.67
C LEU A 147 12.21 -2.77 16.02
N MET A 148 12.92 -3.60 16.77
CA MET A 148 12.66 -3.94 18.15
C MET A 148 13.98 -4.06 18.92
N VAL A 149 13.97 -3.69 20.20
CA VAL A 149 15.13 -3.81 21.10
C VAL A 149 14.80 -4.80 22.20
N ALA A 150 15.77 -5.62 22.56
CA ALA A 150 15.75 -6.47 23.75
C ALA A 150 17.03 -6.23 24.56
N ALA A 151 16.89 -6.21 25.88
CA ALA A 151 18.02 -6.18 26.80
C ALA A 151 18.65 -7.56 26.90
N LEU A 152 19.97 -7.63 27.10
CA LEU A 152 20.74 -8.87 27.22
C LEU A 152 21.08 -9.23 28.67
N ASN A 153 20.86 -8.31 29.60
CA ASN A 153 21.03 -8.51 31.04
C ASN A 153 19.97 -7.73 31.85
N GLN A 154 19.96 -7.94 33.18
CA GLN A 154 18.94 -7.41 34.08
C GLN A 154 19.00 -5.88 34.21
N GLU A 155 20.19 -5.30 34.37
CA GLU A 155 20.39 -3.87 34.52
C GLU A 155 19.92 -3.11 33.27
N ALA A 156 20.33 -3.58 32.09
CA ALA A 156 19.89 -3.03 30.81
C ALA A 156 18.36 -3.14 30.63
N LYS A 157 17.75 -4.23 31.11
CA LYS A 157 16.28 -4.42 31.04
C LYS A 157 15.55 -3.39 31.88
N GLU A 158 15.99 -3.14 33.11
CA GLU A 158 15.39 -2.18 34.01
C GLU A 158 15.48 -0.76 33.47
N ASP A 159 16.66 -0.36 32.97
CA ASP A 159 16.85 0.97 32.38
C ASP A 159 15.99 1.16 31.12
N LEU A 160 16.07 0.24 30.16
CA LEU A 160 15.29 0.32 28.92
C LEU A 160 13.79 0.31 29.22
N ALA A 161 13.30 -0.58 30.11
CA ALA A 161 11.90 -0.58 30.52
C ALA A 161 11.48 0.77 31.11
N GLY A 162 12.34 1.39 31.93
CA GLY A 162 12.17 2.74 32.46
C GLY A 162 12.11 3.82 31.37
N GLN A 163 12.91 3.70 30.31
CA GLN A 163 12.84 4.62 29.15
C GLN A 163 11.51 4.49 28.40
N PHE A 164 11.05 3.26 28.12
CA PHE A 164 9.76 3.03 27.46
C PHE A 164 8.57 3.50 28.31
N ALA A 165 8.60 3.23 29.62
CA ALA A 165 7.57 3.67 30.56
C ALA A 165 7.53 5.21 30.68
N GLY A 166 8.72 5.84 30.78
CA GLY A 166 8.90 7.29 30.85
C GLY A 166 8.74 8.01 29.51
N ARG A 167 8.46 7.30 28.40
CA ARG A 167 8.31 7.87 27.05
C ARG A 167 9.57 8.63 26.57
N ARG A 168 10.75 8.21 27.02
CA ARG A 168 12.07 8.76 26.65
C ARG A 168 12.66 8.10 25.40
N VAL A 169 11.85 7.37 24.65
CA VAL A 169 12.24 6.66 23.43
C VAL A 169 11.58 7.31 22.22
N HIS A 170 12.28 7.34 21.09
CA HIS A 170 11.74 7.77 19.81
C HIS A 170 11.28 6.55 19.01
N LYS A 171 10.05 6.59 18.48
CA LYS A 171 9.48 5.49 17.70
C LYS A 171 8.69 6.03 16.53
N THR A 172 9.17 5.70 15.34
CA THR A 172 8.54 6.10 14.08
C THR A 172 8.26 4.89 13.22
N TYR A 173 7.09 4.91 12.59
CA TYR A 173 6.55 3.84 11.77
C TYR A 173 6.19 4.38 10.39
N LEU A 174 6.22 3.50 9.40
CA LEU A 174 5.59 3.72 8.11
C LEU A 174 4.31 2.91 8.06
N ALA A 175 3.22 3.55 7.65
CA ALA A 175 1.93 2.89 7.43
C ALA A 175 1.38 3.28 6.07
N LEU A 176 0.82 2.30 5.37
CA LEU A 176 0.01 2.54 4.18
C LEU A 176 -1.46 2.44 4.60
N VAL A 177 -2.22 3.50 4.45
CA VAL A 177 -3.61 3.61 4.92
C VAL A 177 -4.57 3.79 3.75
N CYS A 178 -5.80 3.27 3.92
CA CYS A 178 -6.88 3.44 2.96
C CYS A 178 -7.39 4.89 2.97
N GLY A 179 -7.74 5.41 1.79
CA GLY A 179 -8.19 6.78 1.56
C GLY A 179 -7.08 7.83 1.56
N ALA A 180 -7.37 8.98 0.96
CA ALA A 180 -6.54 10.18 1.05
C ALA A 180 -6.86 10.96 2.33
N LEU A 181 -5.88 11.06 3.24
CA LEU A 181 -5.98 11.92 4.42
C LEU A 181 -6.01 13.40 3.98
N LYS A 182 -6.97 14.16 4.48
CA LYS A 182 -7.15 15.57 4.08
C LYS A 182 -6.01 16.49 4.55
N GLN A 183 -5.49 16.25 5.75
CA GLN A 183 -4.44 17.06 6.37
C GLN A 183 -3.05 16.45 6.13
N ASP A 184 -2.03 17.29 5.94
CA ASP A 184 -0.62 16.87 5.78
C ASP A 184 -0.06 16.24 7.05
N GLU A 185 -0.48 16.76 8.20
CA GLU A 185 -0.05 16.29 9.51
C GLU A 185 -1.24 16.29 10.46
N GLY A 186 -1.19 15.44 11.48
CA GLY A 186 -2.26 15.38 12.46
C GLY A 186 -1.88 14.60 13.72
N ILE A 187 -2.68 14.78 14.77
CA ILE A 187 -2.53 14.11 16.05
C ILE A 187 -3.82 13.38 16.38
N ILE A 188 -3.71 12.09 16.67
CA ILE A 188 -4.78 11.23 17.14
C ILE A 188 -4.55 10.98 18.63
N ASN A 189 -5.38 11.60 19.46
CA ASN A 189 -5.30 11.51 20.92
C ASN A 189 -6.59 10.94 21.48
N VAL A 190 -6.79 9.63 21.29
CA VAL A 190 -8.00 8.92 21.70
C VAL A 190 -7.60 7.75 22.58
N PRO A 191 -8.09 7.67 23.85
CA PRO A 191 -7.76 6.58 24.75
C PRO A 191 -8.33 5.24 24.26
N LEU A 192 -7.66 4.16 24.62
CA LEU A 192 -7.93 2.82 24.09
C LEU A 192 -8.21 1.82 25.22
N ALA A 193 -9.27 1.02 25.05
CA ALA A 193 -9.64 -0.08 25.92
C ALA A 193 -9.84 -1.37 25.12
N ARG A 194 -9.88 -2.51 25.81
CA ARG A 194 -10.33 -3.76 25.17
C ARG A 194 -11.77 -3.60 24.70
N ASP A 195 -12.05 -4.13 23.52
CA ASP A 195 -13.41 -4.17 22.98
C ASP A 195 -14.26 -5.14 23.82
N GLN A 196 -15.47 -4.70 24.19
CA GLN A 196 -16.40 -5.49 25.01
C GLN A 196 -16.98 -6.67 24.22
N GLN A 197 -17.15 -6.51 22.90
CA GLN A 197 -17.74 -7.52 22.04
C GLN A 197 -16.71 -8.53 21.50
N SER A 198 -15.45 -8.11 21.36
CA SER A 198 -14.38 -8.97 20.83
C SER A 198 -13.10 -8.86 21.64
N ARG A 199 -12.73 -9.95 22.33
CA ARG A 199 -11.48 -10.02 23.10
C ARG A 199 -10.21 -9.88 22.23
N ALA A 200 -10.32 -10.06 20.91
CA ALA A 200 -9.22 -9.89 19.96
C ALA A 200 -9.04 -8.43 19.52
N ARG A 201 -9.97 -7.53 19.86
CA ARG A 201 -9.98 -6.14 19.44
C ARG A 201 -9.74 -5.17 20.60
N VAL A 202 -9.31 -4.00 20.20
CA VAL A 202 -9.13 -2.79 21.02
C VAL A 202 -9.95 -1.71 20.34
N ALA A 203 -10.64 -0.90 21.12
CA ALA A 203 -11.52 0.15 20.63
C ALA A 203 -11.23 1.49 21.34
N PRO A 204 -11.55 2.62 20.69
CA PRO A 204 -11.67 3.91 21.36
C PRO A 204 -12.61 3.83 22.56
N SER A 205 -12.17 4.33 23.72
CA SER A 205 -13.01 4.39 24.91
C SER A 205 -12.55 5.53 25.81
N ARG A 206 -13.51 6.30 26.36
CA ARG A 206 -13.22 7.38 27.32
C ARG A 206 -12.60 6.84 28.62
N GLU A 207 -12.95 5.62 29.01
CA GLU A 207 -12.39 4.90 30.17
C GLU A 207 -11.10 4.14 29.83
N GLY A 208 -10.65 4.24 28.58
CA GLY A 208 -9.44 3.59 28.09
C GLY A 208 -8.16 4.22 28.61
N ARG A 209 -7.05 3.52 28.36
CA ARG A 209 -5.71 4.07 28.64
C ARG A 209 -5.36 5.12 27.60
N SER A 210 -4.83 6.26 28.04
CA SER A 210 -4.34 7.32 27.15
C SER A 210 -3.41 6.76 26.08
N ALA A 211 -3.66 7.17 24.84
CA ALA A 211 -2.92 6.79 23.66
C ALA A 211 -2.79 7.99 22.71
N ARG A 212 -1.56 8.32 22.32
CA ARG A 212 -1.26 9.47 21.45
C ARG A 212 -0.37 9.03 20.28
N THR A 213 -0.82 9.38 19.08
CA THR A 213 -0.16 9.11 17.80
C THR A 213 -0.12 10.41 17.00
N ALA A 214 1.02 10.78 16.45
CA ALA A 214 1.13 11.83 15.44
C ALA A 214 1.43 11.19 14.09
N TYR A 215 0.97 11.80 13.01
CA TYR A 215 1.28 11.35 11.65
C TYR A 215 1.64 12.51 10.74
N LYS A 216 2.42 12.19 9.71
CA LYS A 216 2.74 13.05 8.57
C LYS A 216 2.53 12.28 7.29
N VAL A 217 1.82 12.86 6.33
CA VAL A 217 1.56 12.28 5.03
C VAL A 217 2.78 12.45 4.14
N LEU A 218 3.38 11.33 3.75
CA LEU A 218 4.54 11.32 2.85
C LEU A 218 4.12 11.29 1.38
N LYS A 219 3.00 10.64 1.08
CA LYS A 219 2.45 10.56 -0.28
C LYS A 219 0.95 10.34 -0.26
N ARG A 220 0.23 11.04 -1.15
CA ARG A 220 -1.18 10.82 -1.42
C ARG A 220 -1.40 10.27 -2.81
N ASP A 221 -2.41 9.44 -2.91
CA ASP A 221 -3.00 9.06 -4.18
C ASP A 221 -3.81 10.21 -4.79
N PRO A 222 -3.55 10.63 -6.03
CA PRO A 222 -4.37 11.65 -6.70
C PRO A 222 -5.83 11.24 -6.85
N SER A 223 -6.14 9.93 -6.99
CA SER A 223 -7.52 9.43 -7.04
C SER A 223 -8.18 9.27 -5.67
N GLY A 224 -7.51 9.65 -4.58
CA GLY A 224 -8.09 9.65 -3.25
C GLY A 224 -8.14 8.27 -2.56
N LEU A 225 -7.54 7.23 -3.13
CA LEU A 225 -7.73 5.85 -2.67
C LEU A 225 -6.83 5.46 -1.51
N TRP A 226 -5.66 6.06 -1.34
CA TRP A 226 -4.68 5.68 -0.31
C TRP A 226 -3.76 6.82 0.11
N SER A 227 -3.14 6.68 1.28
CA SER A 227 -2.06 7.55 1.77
C SER A 227 -0.92 6.73 2.36
N LEU A 228 0.32 7.13 2.07
CA LEU A 228 1.50 6.67 2.79
C LEU A 228 1.80 7.69 3.88
N VAL A 229 1.91 7.22 5.12
CA VAL A 229 2.13 8.06 6.30
C VAL A 229 3.33 7.61 7.12
N GLN A 230 4.08 8.59 7.61
CA GLN A 230 4.98 8.44 8.74
C GLN A 230 4.17 8.63 10.02
N VAL A 231 4.41 7.78 11.02
CA VAL A 231 3.61 7.72 12.23
C VAL A 231 4.54 7.68 13.44
N GLN A 232 4.49 8.70 14.26
CA GLN A 232 5.20 8.74 15.54
C GLN A 232 4.25 8.37 16.67
N ILE A 233 4.66 7.44 17.55
CA ILE A 233 3.85 7.07 18.72
C ILE A 233 4.53 7.50 20.03
N PHE A 234 3.77 8.17 20.90
CA PHE A 234 4.23 8.59 22.22
C PHE A 234 3.85 7.59 23.32
N THR A 235 2.94 6.68 22.99
CA THR A 235 2.47 5.58 23.82
C THR A 235 2.55 4.27 23.04
N GLY A 236 2.58 3.12 23.72
CA GLY A 236 2.64 1.80 23.11
C GLY A 236 1.46 0.91 23.50
N ARG A 237 0.23 1.31 23.18
CA ARG A 237 -0.96 0.48 23.47
C ARG A 237 -1.15 -0.61 22.41
N THR A 238 -1.77 -1.72 22.78
CA THR A 238 -2.07 -2.83 21.86
C THR A 238 -2.85 -2.31 20.65
N HIS A 239 -2.38 -2.64 19.45
CA HIS A 239 -2.98 -2.23 18.17
C HIS A 239 -3.13 -0.70 17.98
N GLN A 240 -2.43 0.14 18.75
CA GLN A 240 -2.68 1.59 18.81
C GLN A 240 -2.79 2.26 17.44
N ILE A 241 -1.77 2.13 16.59
CA ILE A 241 -1.74 2.75 15.26
C ILE A 241 -2.94 2.27 14.42
N ARG A 242 -3.20 0.96 14.44
CA ARG A 242 -4.26 0.31 13.66
C ARG A 242 -5.64 0.82 14.05
N VAL A 243 -5.92 0.90 15.36
CA VAL A 243 -7.19 1.40 15.90
C VAL A 243 -7.35 2.90 15.64
N HIS A 244 -6.30 3.68 15.83
CA HIS A 244 -6.33 5.14 15.60
C HIS A 244 -6.65 5.47 14.14
N PHE A 245 -6.01 4.80 13.20
CA PHE A 245 -6.28 5.02 11.77
C PHE A 245 -7.65 4.48 11.33
N SER A 246 -8.08 3.34 11.88
CA SER A 246 -9.46 2.84 11.69
C SER A 246 -10.50 3.82 12.26
N HIS A 247 -10.24 4.43 13.42
CA HIS A 247 -11.11 5.45 14.02
C HIS A 247 -11.24 6.71 13.16
N LEU A 248 -10.21 7.05 12.38
CA LEU A 248 -10.27 8.12 11.38
C LEU A 248 -10.96 7.71 10.07
N ASN A 249 -11.49 6.49 9.95
CA ASN A 249 -12.00 5.90 8.71
C ASN A 249 -10.93 5.73 7.62
N HIS A 250 -9.67 5.59 8.03
CA HIS A 250 -8.51 5.37 7.17
C HIS A 250 -7.72 4.14 7.65
N PRO A 251 -8.32 2.93 7.71
CA PRO A 251 -7.65 1.76 8.27
C PRO A 251 -6.34 1.44 7.54
N VAL A 252 -5.41 0.79 8.25
CA VAL A 252 -4.14 0.35 7.66
C VAL A 252 -4.44 -0.70 6.58
N LEU A 253 -3.85 -0.52 5.39
CA LEU A 253 -4.03 -1.41 4.26
C LEU A 253 -3.56 -2.82 4.62
N GLY A 254 -4.42 -3.82 4.40
CA GLY A 254 -4.15 -5.23 4.70
C GLY A 254 -4.49 -5.65 6.13
N ASP A 255 -4.99 -4.73 6.96
CA ASP A 255 -5.44 -5.06 8.31
C ASP A 255 -6.73 -5.88 8.31
N ARG A 256 -6.63 -7.14 8.74
CA ARG A 256 -7.77 -8.08 8.77
C ARG A 256 -8.72 -7.85 9.95
N ILE A 257 -8.25 -7.17 11.00
CA ILE A 257 -9.05 -6.96 12.23
C ILE A 257 -9.82 -5.65 12.14
N TYR A 258 -9.20 -4.61 11.59
CA TYR A 258 -9.74 -3.25 11.56
C TYR A 258 -10.11 -2.75 10.17
N GLY A 259 -9.74 -3.47 9.10
CA GLY A 259 -10.07 -3.09 7.71
C GLY A 259 -11.48 -3.49 7.24
N GLY A 260 -12.15 -4.43 7.93
CA GLY A 260 -13.59 -4.71 7.82
C GLY A 260 -14.16 -4.75 6.39
N THR A 261 -15.29 -4.07 6.17
CA THR A 261 -16.00 -3.90 4.88
C THR A 261 -15.48 -2.71 4.07
N ASP A 262 -14.57 -1.89 4.63
CA ASP A 262 -14.05 -0.68 3.97
C ASP A 262 -13.23 -0.99 2.71
N TRP A 263 -12.78 -2.23 2.54
CA TRP A 263 -12.19 -2.69 1.28
C TRP A 263 -13.09 -2.40 0.07
N ASP A 264 -14.41 -2.52 0.23
CA ASP A 264 -15.36 -2.30 -0.87
C ASP A 264 -15.55 -0.80 -1.14
N ARG A 265 -15.57 0.03 -0.09
CA ARG A 265 -15.75 1.50 -0.17
C ARG A 265 -14.72 2.20 -1.04
N PHE A 266 -13.51 1.66 -1.09
CA PHE A 266 -12.39 2.25 -1.84
C PHE A 266 -12.06 1.46 -3.12
N GLY A 267 -13.00 0.62 -3.63
CA GLY A 267 -12.86 -0.05 -4.93
C GLY A 267 -11.78 -1.16 -4.98
N TRP A 268 -11.40 -1.72 -3.83
CA TRP A 268 -10.21 -2.57 -3.71
C TRP A 268 -10.41 -4.05 -4.08
N LYS A 269 -11.59 -4.46 -4.59
CA LYS A 269 -11.87 -5.82 -5.09
C LYS A 269 -11.00 -6.27 -6.28
N LYS A 270 -9.94 -5.53 -6.64
CA LYS A 270 -8.88 -6.05 -7.50
C LYS A 270 -8.18 -7.21 -6.78
N ARG A 271 -8.50 -8.44 -7.19
CA ARG A 271 -7.93 -9.74 -6.77
C ARG A 271 -6.41 -9.75 -6.57
N PHE A 272 -5.68 -8.82 -7.18
CA PHE A 272 -4.23 -8.69 -7.04
C PHE A 272 -3.79 -7.93 -5.78
N LEU A 273 -4.52 -6.91 -5.34
CA LEU A 273 -4.12 -6.10 -4.18
C LEU A 273 -4.20 -6.89 -2.89
N SER A 274 -5.27 -7.68 -2.72
CA SER A 274 -5.45 -8.59 -1.60
C SER A 274 -4.35 -9.66 -1.53
N ARG A 275 -3.71 -10.00 -2.66
CA ARG A 275 -2.54 -10.90 -2.69
C ARG A 275 -1.25 -10.22 -2.25
N LEU A 276 -1.13 -8.90 -2.44
CA LEU A 276 0.04 -8.11 -2.04
C LEU A 276 -0.04 -7.66 -0.58
N ALA A 277 -1.19 -7.14 -0.15
CA ALA A 277 -1.45 -6.64 1.20
C ALA A 277 -2.12 -7.71 2.08
N LYS A 278 -1.39 -8.80 2.36
CA LYS A 278 -1.92 -9.94 3.16
C LYS A 278 -2.03 -9.65 4.66
N ARG A 279 -1.38 -8.59 5.13
CA ARG A 279 -1.25 -8.17 6.53
C ARG A 279 -1.33 -6.64 6.61
N GLN A 280 -1.49 -6.08 7.80
CA GLN A 280 -1.35 -4.64 8.00
C GLN A 280 0.02 -4.17 7.49
N LEU A 281 0.03 -3.32 6.48
CA LEU A 281 1.22 -2.71 5.92
C LEU A 281 1.68 -1.59 6.85
N LEU A 282 2.25 -2.05 7.97
CA LEU A 282 2.81 -1.28 9.07
C LEU A 282 4.24 -1.78 9.34
N HIS A 283 5.17 -0.83 9.45
CA HIS A 283 6.59 -1.10 9.63
C HIS A 283 7.20 -0.14 10.66
N SER A 284 7.80 -0.66 11.74
CA SER A 284 8.60 0.09 12.70
C SER A 284 9.92 0.49 12.05
N SER A 285 9.98 1.71 11.52
CA SER A 285 11.04 2.16 10.60
C SER A 285 12.19 2.85 11.32
N CYS A 286 11.95 3.51 12.45
CA CYS A 286 12.99 4.12 13.26
C CYS A 286 12.74 3.90 14.77
N LEU A 287 13.80 3.56 15.48
CA LEU A 287 13.83 3.41 16.93
C LEU A 287 15.04 4.17 17.49
N GLY A 288 14.76 5.19 18.31
CA GLY A 288 15.77 5.95 19.04
C GLY A 288 15.67 5.66 20.53
N ILE A 289 16.79 5.32 21.16
CA ILE A 289 16.89 4.97 22.58
C ILE A 289 18.20 5.52 23.17
N MET A 290 18.22 5.72 24.48
CA MET A 290 19.46 5.98 25.19
C MET A 290 20.14 4.65 25.49
N HIS A 291 21.42 4.50 25.17
CA HIS A 291 22.15 3.29 25.53
C HIS A 291 22.21 3.13 27.06
N PRO A 292 21.91 1.94 27.65
CA PRO A 292 21.76 1.77 29.09
C PRO A 292 23.01 2.15 29.91
N VAL A 293 24.19 1.75 29.42
CA VAL A 293 25.47 1.98 30.10
C VAL A 293 26.15 3.27 29.61
N SER A 294 26.50 3.37 28.32
CA SER A 294 27.23 4.54 27.79
C SER A 294 26.47 5.86 27.81
N ARG A 295 25.14 5.85 28.01
CA ARG A 295 24.26 7.04 27.97
C ARG A 295 24.37 7.84 26.68
N GLN A 296 24.77 7.21 25.59
CA GLN A 296 24.75 7.80 24.25
C GLN A 296 23.37 7.59 23.61
N TRP A 297 22.86 8.61 22.92
CA TRP A 297 21.66 8.45 22.10
C TRP A 297 21.99 7.63 20.84
N LEU A 298 21.26 6.54 20.64
CA LEU A 298 21.40 5.66 19.49
C LEU A 298 20.10 5.66 18.70
N GLU A 299 20.22 5.87 17.40
CA GLU A 299 19.09 5.83 16.47
C GLU A 299 19.32 4.75 15.41
N PHE A 300 18.33 3.88 15.28
CA PHE A 300 18.34 2.78 14.34
C PHE A 300 17.27 2.99 13.29
N ILE A 301 17.60 2.68 12.03
CA ILE A 301 16.69 2.81 10.89
C ILE A 301 16.58 1.46 10.18
N SER A 302 15.34 1.05 9.89
CA SER A 302 15.03 -0.15 9.12
C SER A 302 14.28 0.23 7.85
N ARG A 303 14.68 -0.39 6.74
CA ARG A 303 14.00 -0.23 5.45
C ARG A 303 12.70 -1.04 5.42
N PRO A 304 11.64 -0.54 4.75
CA PRO A 304 10.41 -1.29 4.59
C PRO A 304 10.64 -2.67 3.93
N PRO A 305 9.88 -3.70 4.34
CA PRO A 305 9.99 -5.03 3.76
C PRO A 305 9.48 -5.09 2.31
N ARG A 306 9.83 -6.18 1.62
CA ARG A 306 9.54 -6.36 0.18
C ARG A 306 8.04 -6.27 -0.16
N ASP A 307 7.16 -6.77 0.70
CA ASP A 307 5.71 -6.73 0.49
C ASP A 307 5.16 -5.29 0.54
N PHE A 308 5.65 -4.48 1.48
CA PHE A 308 5.35 -3.06 1.60
C PHE A 308 5.76 -2.30 0.34
N ILE A 309 7.02 -2.46 -0.09
CA ILE A 309 7.54 -1.77 -1.28
C ILE A 309 6.81 -2.24 -2.55
N ARG A 310 6.57 -3.54 -2.72
CA ARG A 310 5.84 -4.07 -3.88
C ARG A 310 4.41 -3.52 -3.96
N THR A 311 3.75 -3.37 -2.81
CA THR A 311 2.40 -2.77 -2.77
C THR A 311 2.45 -1.31 -3.19
N LEU A 312 3.37 -0.51 -2.66
CA LEU A 312 3.55 0.88 -3.08
C LEU A 312 3.85 1.03 -4.56
N LEU A 313 4.80 0.24 -5.09
CA LEU A 313 5.13 0.25 -6.52
C LEU A 313 3.92 -0.08 -7.40
N TRP A 314 3.06 -0.99 -6.95
CA TRP A 314 1.83 -1.31 -7.66
C TRP A 314 0.84 -0.15 -7.60
N LEU A 315 0.70 0.50 -6.44
CA LEU A 315 -0.24 1.61 -6.22
C LEU A 315 0.13 2.86 -6.99
N VAL A 316 1.42 3.19 -7.11
CA VAL A 316 1.86 4.36 -7.87
C VAL A 316 2.01 4.10 -9.36
N ARG A 317 1.84 2.85 -9.80
CA ARG A 317 1.96 2.49 -11.21
C ARG A 317 0.85 3.15 -12.00
N LYS A 318 1.21 4.10 -12.86
CA LYS A 318 0.32 4.66 -13.86
C LYS A 318 0.44 3.89 -15.18
N CYS A 319 -0.65 3.78 -15.92
CA CYS A 319 -0.59 3.34 -17.31
C CYS A 319 0.32 4.31 -18.08
N GLN A 320 1.29 3.78 -18.81
CA GLN A 320 2.08 4.57 -19.74
C GLN A 320 1.20 4.86 -20.95
N LYS A 321 0.85 6.12 -21.16
CA LYS A 321 0.04 6.57 -22.30
C LYS A 321 0.98 6.91 -23.45
N VAL A 322 0.75 6.33 -24.61
CA VAL A 322 1.53 6.59 -25.82
C VAL A 322 0.59 7.07 -26.92
N VAL A 323 0.93 8.20 -27.54
CA VAL A 323 0.26 8.66 -28.74
C VAL A 323 1.14 8.34 -29.94
N VAL A 324 0.53 7.71 -30.94
CA VAL A 324 1.15 7.45 -32.24
C VAL A 324 0.58 8.44 -33.24
N THR A 325 1.45 9.19 -33.90
CA THR A 325 1.06 10.21 -34.88
C THR A 325 1.98 10.15 -36.11
N GLY A 326 1.61 10.87 -37.17
CA GLY A 326 2.26 10.82 -38.47
C GLY A 326 1.25 10.99 -39.61
N SER A 327 1.76 11.35 -40.79
CA SER A 327 0.93 11.69 -41.94
C SER A 327 0.19 10.47 -42.53
N ALA A 328 -0.75 10.69 -43.44
CA ALA A 328 -1.51 9.60 -44.05
C ALA A 328 -0.57 8.63 -44.78
N GLY A 329 -0.84 7.32 -44.69
CA GLY A 329 -0.04 6.28 -45.37
C GLY A 329 1.31 5.91 -44.70
N CYS A 330 1.70 6.56 -43.59
CA CYS A 330 2.99 6.29 -42.98
C CYS A 330 3.07 5.00 -42.15
N GLY A 331 1.98 4.25 -41.97
CA GLY A 331 1.97 2.94 -41.29
C GLY A 331 1.58 2.95 -39.81
N LYS A 332 0.96 4.02 -39.29
CA LYS A 332 0.45 4.11 -37.91
C LYS A 332 -0.43 2.92 -37.51
N SER A 333 -1.36 2.55 -38.37
CA SER A 333 -2.29 1.44 -38.11
C SER A 333 -1.56 0.10 -37.98
N SER A 334 -0.46 -0.12 -38.71
CA SER A 334 0.41 -1.29 -38.56
C SER A 334 1.11 -1.31 -37.19
N VAL A 335 1.56 -0.15 -36.71
CA VAL A 335 2.13 -0.01 -35.35
C VAL A 335 1.07 -0.40 -34.31
N LEU A 336 -0.15 0.12 -34.43
CA LEU A 336 -1.23 -0.21 -33.50
C LEU A 336 -1.58 -1.69 -33.53
N GLU A 337 -1.65 -2.31 -34.71
CA GLU A 337 -1.95 -3.73 -34.84
C GLU A 337 -0.88 -4.60 -34.18
N TYR A 338 0.40 -4.24 -34.33
CA TYR A 338 1.48 -4.92 -33.60
C TYR A 338 1.24 -4.88 -32.08
N PHE A 339 0.98 -3.71 -31.50
CA PHE A 339 0.74 -3.61 -30.05
C PHE A 339 -0.56 -4.30 -29.61
N ARG A 340 -1.60 -4.27 -30.46
CA ARG A 340 -2.85 -5.00 -30.25
C ARG A 340 -2.62 -6.50 -30.19
N SER A 341 -1.80 -7.05 -31.10
CA SER A 341 -1.44 -8.48 -31.14
C SER A 341 -0.71 -8.94 -29.87
N LEU A 342 0.01 -8.03 -29.20
CA LEU A 342 0.65 -8.28 -27.90
C LEU A 342 -0.30 -8.10 -26.70
N GLY A 343 -1.58 -7.82 -26.95
CA GLY A 343 -2.62 -7.64 -25.92
C GLY A 343 -2.62 -6.25 -25.26
N PHE A 344 -1.96 -5.25 -25.84
CA PHE A 344 -2.07 -3.88 -25.34
C PHE A 344 -3.35 -3.21 -25.84
N PRO A 345 -4.05 -2.43 -24.99
CA PRO A 345 -5.16 -1.61 -25.45
C PRO A 345 -4.68 -0.58 -26.45
N VAL A 346 -5.45 -0.41 -27.52
CA VAL A 346 -5.19 0.58 -28.55
C VAL A 346 -6.47 1.37 -28.89
N PHE A 347 -6.33 2.66 -29.15
CA PHE A 347 -7.37 3.57 -29.59
C PHE A 347 -7.03 4.13 -30.97
N SER A 348 -8.01 4.31 -31.84
CA SER A 348 -7.83 4.91 -33.17
C SER A 348 -8.82 6.05 -33.34
N ALA A 349 -8.32 7.26 -33.61
CA ALA A 349 -9.16 8.42 -33.88
C ALA A 349 -10.05 8.19 -35.11
N ASP A 350 -9.51 7.62 -36.19
CA ASP A 350 -10.27 7.32 -37.40
C ASP A 350 -11.46 6.39 -37.09
N LYS A 351 -11.22 5.31 -36.34
CA LYS A 351 -12.31 4.42 -35.89
C LYS A 351 -13.31 5.14 -34.99
N CYS A 352 -12.83 5.97 -34.07
CA CYS A 352 -13.70 6.74 -33.19
C CYS A 352 -14.61 7.69 -33.97
N VAL A 353 -14.10 8.34 -35.03
CA VAL A 353 -14.91 9.19 -35.92
C VAL A 353 -15.92 8.36 -36.69
N ASP A 354 -15.53 7.18 -37.18
CA ASP A 354 -16.43 6.25 -37.88
C ASP A 354 -17.61 5.82 -37.00
N ASP A 355 -17.34 5.55 -35.72
CA ASP A 355 -18.37 5.24 -34.72
C ASP A 355 -19.25 6.47 -34.44
N LEU A 356 -18.67 7.66 -34.28
CA LEU A 356 -19.40 8.92 -34.07
C LEU A 356 -20.28 9.32 -35.27
N TYR A 357 -19.95 8.84 -36.46
CA TYR A 357 -20.68 9.11 -37.70
C TYR A 357 -21.83 8.12 -37.96
N GLN A 358 -22.01 7.10 -37.11
CA GLN A 358 -23.16 6.20 -37.22
C GLN A 358 -24.47 6.91 -36.86
N PRO A 359 -25.61 6.52 -37.46
CA PRO A 359 -26.93 7.10 -37.16
C PRO A 359 -27.21 7.17 -35.66
N GLY A 360 -27.72 8.31 -35.21
CA GLY A 360 -28.07 8.54 -33.79
C GLY A 360 -26.89 8.74 -32.84
N SER A 361 -25.65 8.67 -33.30
CA SER A 361 -24.46 9.00 -32.48
C SER A 361 -24.26 10.52 -32.38
N ASP A 362 -23.51 10.97 -31.37
CA ASP A 362 -23.33 12.40 -31.07
C ASP A 362 -22.79 13.20 -32.26
N GLY A 363 -21.78 12.66 -32.96
CA GLY A 363 -21.19 13.31 -34.14
C GLY A 363 -22.19 13.42 -35.29
N TRP A 364 -22.92 12.35 -35.56
CA TRP A 364 -24.00 12.33 -36.56
C TRP A 364 -25.10 13.35 -36.24
N LEU A 365 -25.57 13.40 -34.99
CA LEU A 365 -26.61 14.34 -34.55
C LEU A 365 -26.16 15.79 -34.66
N ILE A 366 -24.93 16.10 -34.25
CA ILE A 366 -24.36 17.45 -34.34
C ILE A 366 -24.24 17.90 -35.80
N LEU A 367 -23.72 17.04 -36.67
CA LEU A 367 -23.61 17.34 -38.11
C LEU A 367 -24.99 17.50 -38.75
N ARG A 368 -25.96 16.65 -38.41
CA ARG A 368 -27.35 16.76 -38.89
C ARG A 368 -28.00 18.05 -38.44
N LYS A 369 -27.82 18.45 -37.19
CA LYS A 369 -28.39 19.70 -36.64
C LYS A 369 -27.75 20.94 -37.28
N ARG A 370 -26.44 20.91 -37.54
CA ARG A 370 -25.71 22.05 -38.09
C ARG A 370 -25.88 22.20 -39.61
N PHE A 371 -25.80 21.10 -40.35
CA PHE A 371 -25.75 21.10 -41.82
C PHE A 371 -27.00 20.50 -42.49
N GLY A 372 -28.03 20.17 -41.72
CA GLY A 372 -29.23 19.51 -42.22
C GLY A 372 -28.89 18.19 -42.91
N TYR A 373 -29.58 17.91 -44.02
CA TYR A 373 -29.42 16.69 -44.80
C TYR A 373 -28.16 16.66 -45.70
N ARG A 374 -27.33 17.72 -45.69
CA ARG A 374 -26.20 17.88 -46.62
C ARG A 374 -25.22 16.70 -46.55
N PHE A 375 -24.87 16.27 -45.34
CA PHE A 375 -23.93 15.15 -45.10
C PHE A 375 -24.59 13.92 -44.48
N THR A 376 -25.88 13.99 -44.18
CA THR A 376 -26.69 12.91 -43.61
C THR A 376 -27.99 12.83 -44.42
N PRO A 377 -27.95 12.34 -45.66
CA PRO A 377 -29.07 12.46 -46.60
C PRO A 377 -30.28 11.60 -46.21
N GLN A 378 -30.07 10.54 -45.42
CA GLN A 378 -31.09 9.63 -44.93
C GLN A 378 -30.93 9.43 -43.42
N ASP A 379 -32.03 9.17 -42.72
CA ASP A 379 -32.09 9.17 -41.25
C ASP A 379 -31.47 7.91 -40.63
N ASP A 380 -31.36 6.84 -41.41
CA ASP A 380 -30.81 5.54 -41.04
C ASP A 380 -29.40 5.30 -41.62
N GLN A 381 -28.81 6.30 -42.28
CA GLN A 381 -27.49 6.18 -42.89
C GLN A 381 -26.41 6.99 -42.15
N PRO A 382 -25.17 6.47 -42.10
CA PRO A 382 -24.05 7.19 -41.52
C PRO A 382 -23.74 8.46 -42.33
N VAL A 383 -22.92 9.33 -41.75
CA VAL A 383 -22.42 10.53 -42.44
C VAL A 383 -21.74 10.14 -43.76
N ASP A 384 -22.14 10.79 -44.85
CA ASP A 384 -21.58 10.58 -46.18
C ASP A 384 -20.20 11.24 -46.28
N LYS A 385 -19.15 10.46 -45.97
CA LYS A 385 -17.76 10.90 -46.00
C LYS A 385 -17.31 11.38 -47.39
N LYS A 386 -17.90 10.88 -48.48
CA LYS A 386 -17.54 11.31 -49.84
C LYS A 386 -18.05 12.71 -50.11
N LYS A 387 -19.31 13.00 -49.74
CA LYS A 387 -19.87 14.36 -49.81
C LYS A 387 -19.16 15.33 -48.89
N LEU A 388 -18.82 14.88 -47.67
CA LEU A 388 -18.06 15.70 -46.71
C LEU A 388 -16.69 16.06 -47.27
N LEU A 389 -15.95 15.07 -47.81
CA LEU A 389 -14.65 15.31 -48.43
C LEU A 389 -14.75 16.27 -49.62
N ALA A 390 -15.71 16.05 -50.52
CA ALA A 390 -15.91 16.93 -51.68
C ALA A 390 -16.23 18.39 -51.26
N ALA A 391 -17.02 18.57 -50.20
CA ALA A 391 -17.34 19.88 -49.66
C ALA A 391 -16.14 20.56 -48.99
N VAL A 392 -15.34 19.81 -48.21
CA VAL A 392 -14.11 20.31 -47.58
C VAL A 392 -13.07 20.74 -48.62
N MET A 393 -12.98 20.04 -49.75
CA MET A 393 -12.07 20.43 -50.83
C MET A 393 -12.46 21.75 -51.51
N GLN A 394 -13.72 22.19 -51.40
CA GLN A 394 -14.23 23.44 -51.98
C GLN A 394 -14.20 24.61 -51.00
N ASP A 395 -14.23 24.34 -49.70
CA ASP A 395 -14.28 25.34 -48.63
C ASP A 395 -13.36 24.91 -47.48
N SER A 396 -12.20 25.57 -47.39
CA SER A 396 -11.22 25.29 -46.33
C SER A 396 -11.75 25.61 -44.93
N GLY A 397 -12.67 26.57 -44.79
CA GLY A 397 -13.26 26.93 -43.48
C GLY A 397 -14.21 25.87 -42.94
N LEU A 398 -14.82 25.08 -43.82
CA LEU A 398 -15.71 23.98 -43.44
C LEU A 398 -14.96 22.87 -42.69
N MET A 399 -13.70 22.61 -43.04
CA MET A 399 -12.89 21.60 -42.34
C MET A 399 -12.67 22.00 -40.88
N ASP A 400 -12.33 23.27 -40.65
CA ASP A 400 -12.15 23.81 -39.30
C ASP A 400 -13.46 23.74 -38.53
N GLU A 401 -14.59 24.11 -39.14
CA GLU A 401 -15.90 24.03 -38.48
C GLU A 401 -16.25 22.58 -38.08
N ILE A 402 -16.05 21.61 -38.97
CA ILE A 402 -16.27 20.19 -38.66
C ILE A 402 -15.32 19.71 -37.56
N ALA A 403 -14.05 20.09 -37.63
CA ALA A 403 -13.05 19.75 -36.62
C ALA A 403 -13.46 20.28 -35.24
N HIS A 404 -13.93 21.53 -35.15
CA HIS A 404 -14.41 22.13 -33.89
C HIS A 404 -15.61 21.39 -33.28
N LEU A 405 -16.45 20.77 -34.12
CA LEU A 405 -17.60 19.98 -33.66
C LEU A 405 -17.21 18.56 -33.23
N ILE A 406 -16.29 17.92 -33.95
CA ILE A 406 -15.99 16.48 -33.79
C ILE A 406 -14.80 16.24 -32.86
N HIS A 407 -13.74 17.04 -32.92
CA HIS A 407 -12.54 16.84 -32.10
C HIS A 407 -12.81 16.80 -30.59
N PRO A 408 -13.69 17.66 -30.01
CA PRO A 408 -14.02 17.54 -28.58
C PRO A 408 -14.62 16.17 -28.21
N LEU A 409 -15.46 15.60 -29.08
CA LEU A 409 -16.05 14.28 -28.86
C LEU A 409 -14.98 13.19 -28.89
N VAL A 410 -14.06 13.24 -29.86
CA VAL A 410 -12.91 12.32 -29.94
C VAL A 410 -12.01 12.46 -28.70
N GLY A 411 -11.77 13.69 -28.26
CA GLY A 411 -11.02 14.00 -27.04
C GLY A 411 -11.63 13.38 -25.79
N HIS A 412 -12.96 13.46 -25.66
CA HIS A 412 -13.71 12.83 -24.57
C HIS A 412 -13.60 11.30 -24.62
N ARG A 413 -13.84 10.67 -25.79
CA ARG A 413 -13.69 9.22 -25.98
C ARG A 413 -12.27 8.73 -25.69
N LEU A 414 -11.27 9.54 -26.01
CA LEU A 414 -9.86 9.26 -25.71
C LEU A 414 -9.59 9.29 -24.19
N GLU A 415 -10.21 10.21 -23.46
CA GLU A 415 -10.13 10.26 -22.00
C GLU A 415 -10.80 9.05 -21.36
N GLU A 416 -12.01 8.68 -21.79
CA GLU A 416 -12.68 7.46 -21.37
C GLU A 416 -11.81 6.21 -21.61
N PHE A 417 -11.14 6.15 -22.76
CA PHE A 417 -10.19 5.07 -23.09
C PHE A 417 -9.02 5.03 -22.10
N TRP A 418 -8.44 6.18 -21.74
CA TRP A 418 -7.36 6.24 -20.76
C TRP A 418 -7.80 5.81 -19.37
N GLU A 419 -8.97 6.24 -18.92
CA GLU A 419 -9.53 5.88 -17.61
C GLU A 419 -9.83 4.39 -17.54
N LYS A 420 -10.51 3.85 -18.55
CA LYS A 420 -10.83 2.43 -18.69
C LYS A 420 -9.59 1.54 -18.65
N HIS A 421 -8.45 2.04 -19.09
CA HIS A 421 -7.18 1.31 -19.16
C HIS A 421 -6.12 1.81 -18.18
N ALA A 422 -6.49 2.59 -17.16
CA ALA A 422 -5.56 3.15 -16.18
C ALA A 422 -4.76 2.09 -15.40
N ASP A 423 -5.29 0.87 -15.27
CA ASP A 423 -4.65 -0.26 -14.60
C ASP A 423 -3.67 -1.04 -15.52
N LYS A 424 -3.66 -0.75 -16.81
CA LYS A 424 -2.81 -1.42 -17.79
C LYS A 424 -1.38 -0.92 -17.69
N ARG A 425 -0.48 -1.67 -18.30
CA ARG A 425 0.97 -1.41 -18.27
C ARG A 425 1.39 -0.35 -19.27
N LEU A 426 0.65 -0.25 -20.36
CA LEU A 426 0.87 0.55 -21.54
C LEU A 426 -0.46 0.56 -22.30
N ALA A 427 -0.83 1.70 -22.88
CA ALA A 427 -1.94 1.81 -23.81
C ALA A 427 -1.55 2.83 -24.90
N LEU A 428 -1.99 2.59 -26.14
CA LEU A 428 -1.62 3.42 -27.28
C LEU A 428 -2.85 4.08 -27.89
N ALA A 429 -2.70 5.29 -28.42
CA ALA A 429 -3.73 5.96 -29.21
C ALA A 429 -3.13 6.50 -30.51
N GLU A 430 -3.67 6.08 -31.65
CA GLU A 430 -3.39 6.70 -32.93
C GLU A 430 -4.22 7.97 -33.07
N ILE A 431 -3.55 9.12 -33.05
CA ILE A 431 -4.17 10.43 -33.27
C ILE A 431 -3.40 11.14 -34.40
N PRO A 432 -3.86 11.07 -35.66
CA PRO A 432 -3.15 11.64 -36.81
C PRO A 432 -2.90 13.14 -36.68
N LEU A 433 -3.89 13.87 -36.13
CA LEU A 433 -3.88 15.32 -35.96
C LEU A 433 -3.46 15.75 -34.54
N TRP A 434 -2.65 14.96 -33.83
CA TRP A 434 -2.35 15.15 -32.40
C TRP A 434 -1.87 16.56 -32.03
N PHE A 435 -0.98 17.13 -32.84
CA PHE A 435 -0.39 18.44 -32.57
C PHE A 435 -1.25 19.60 -33.08
N GLU A 436 -1.80 19.51 -34.29
CA GLU A 436 -2.63 20.57 -34.88
C GLU A 436 -4.03 20.68 -34.26
N SER A 437 -4.60 19.61 -33.72
CA SER A 437 -5.95 19.63 -33.13
C SER A 437 -6.03 20.27 -31.74
N GLY A 438 -4.90 20.71 -31.18
CA GLY A 438 -4.81 21.17 -29.78
C GLY A 438 -4.96 20.06 -28.74
N MET A 439 -5.21 18.81 -29.14
CA MET A 439 -5.40 17.67 -28.23
C MET A 439 -4.15 17.34 -27.41
N ALA A 440 -2.96 17.71 -27.88
CA ALA A 440 -1.72 17.51 -27.13
C ALA A 440 -1.74 18.15 -25.75
N GLY A 441 -2.07 19.45 -25.68
CA GLY A 441 -2.12 20.24 -24.44
C GLY A 441 -0.98 19.92 -23.46
N ASP A 442 -1.31 19.85 -22.17
CA ASP A 442 -0.41 19.42 -21.08
C ASP A 442 -0.55 17.93 -20.74
N ARG A 443 -1.02 17.09 -21.66
CA ARG A 443 -1.28 15.67 -21.39
C ARG A 443 0.04 14.91 -21.17
N ASP A 444 0.15 14.19 -20.05
CA ASP A 444 1.27 13.28 -19.74
C ASP A 444 1.23 12.02 -20.64
N CYS A 445 1.63 12.20 -21.91
CA CYS A 445 1.69 11.16 -22.94
C CYS A 445 3.07 11.18 -23.62
N LEU A 446 3.62 10.00 -23.91
CA LEU A 446 4.77 9.89 -24.80
C LEU A 446 4.27 9.91 -26.24
N SER A 447 4.88 10.73 -27.10
CA SER A 447 4.55 10.82 -28.52
C SER A 447 5.57 10.08 -29.38
N VAL A 448 5.04 9.28 -30.30
CA VAL A 448 5.77 8.48 -31.27
C VAL A 448 5.33 8.93 -32.66
N GLY A 449 6.27 9.45 -33.43
CA GLY A 449 6.06 9.79 -34.83
C GLY A 449 6.38 8.59 -35.72
N VAL A 450 5.50 8.24 -36.64
CA VAL A 450 5.80 7.23 -37.67
C VAL A 450 6.19 7.96 -38.94
N PHE A 451 7.47 7.86 -39.30
CA PHE A 451 8.05 8.47 -40.49
C PHE A 451 7.97 7.48 -41.67
N CYS A 452 7.61 7.96 -42.85
CA CYS A 452 7.65 7.21 -44.10
C CYS A 452 7.88 8.19 -45.26
N PRO A 453 8.86 7.94 -46.16
CA PRO A 453 9.10 8.76 -47.33
C PRO A 453 7.84 9.04 -48.15
N ASP A 454 7.67 10.27 -48.62
CA ASP A 454 6.42 10.73 -49.24
C ASP A 454 6.04 9.92 -50.49
N PHE A 455 7.03 9.49 -51.28
CA PHE A 455 6.80 8.63 -52.45
C PHE A 455 6.15 7.28 -52.07
N LEU A 456 6.58 6.69 -50.94
CA LEU A 456 5.98 5.45 -50.43
C LEU A 456 4.59 5.69 -49.85
N ARG A 457 4.38 6.80 -49.14
CA ARG A 457 3.06 7.17 -48.60
C ARG A 457 2.05 7.36 -49.71
N ARG A 458 2.40 8.13 -50.75
CA ARG A 458 1.54 8.39 -51.93
C ARG A 458 1.12 7.07 -52.57
N ASN A 459 2.08 6.19 -52.86
CA ASN A 459 1.79 4.87 -53.45
C ASN A 459 0.85 4.03 -52.57
N ARG A 460 1.07 4.00 -51.25
CA ARG A 460 0.22 3.24 -50.31
C ARG A 460 -1.19 3.81 -50.22
N VAL A 461 -1.34 5.13 -50.13
CA VAL A 461 -2.65 5.78 -50.00
C VAL A 461 -3.46 5.66 -51.29
N CYS A 462 -2.85 5.93 -52.44
CA CYS A 462 -3.51 5.78 -53.74
C CYS A 462 -3.97 4.33 -53.97
N SER A 463 -3.14 3.34 -53.61
CA SER A 463 -3.48 1.93 -53.79
C SER A 463 -4.54 1.40 -52.80
N SER A 464 -4.54 1.89 -51.55
CA SER A 464 -5.42 1.36 -50.50
C SER A 464 -6.74 2.13 -50.33
N ARG A 465 -6.73 3.45 -50.51
CA ARG A 465 -7.91 4.32 -50.33
C ARG A 465 -8.51 4.80 -51.65
N GLY A 466 -7.88 4.50 -52.78
CA GLY A 466 -8.36 4.88 -54.11
C GLY A 466 -8.34 6.40 -54.36
N TRP A 467 -7.53 7.15 -53.61
CA TRP A 467 -7.42 8.60 -53.77
C TRP A 467 -6.59 8.95 -55.01
N SER A 468 -7.04 9.95 -55.77
CA SER A 468 -6.20 10.54 -56.81
C SER A 468 -5.01 11.27 -56.18
N PRO A 469 -3.91 11.45 -56.93
CA PRO A 469 -2.78 12.22 -56.43
C PRO A 469 -3.13 13.63 -55.94
N ASP A 470 -4.00 14.33 -56.65
CA ASP A 470 -4.40 15.71 -56.29
C ASP A 470 -5.16 15.75 -54.96
N VAL A 471 -6.02 14.75 -54.70
CA VAL A 471 -6.74 14.60 -53.43
C VAL A 471 -5.77 14.29 -52.28
N PHE A 472 -4.77 13.44 -52.52
CA PHE A 472 -3.74 13.15 -51.53
C PHE A 472 -2.94 14.42 -51.17
N GLU A 473 -2.45 15.16 -52.16
CA GLU A 473 -1.66 16.37 -51.96
C GLU A 473 -2.48 17.45 -51.23
N SER A 474 -3.73 17.66 -51.62
CA SER A 474 -4.63 18.62 -50.95
C SER A 474 -4.86 18.29 -49.48
N LEU A 475 -5.13 17.01 -49.17
CA LEU A 475 -5.36 16.56 -47.78
C LEU A 475 -4.09 16.56 -46.93
N ASP A 476 -2.94 16.26 -47.54
CA ASP A 476 -1.66 16.29 -46.83
C ASP A 476 -1.23 17.73 -46.52
N ALA A 477 -1.61 18.70 -47.35
CA ALA A 477 -1.35 20.13 -47.13
C ALA A 477 -2.23 20.77 -46.04
N MET A 478 -3.39 20.18 -45.73
CA MET A 478 -4.29 20.66 -44.65
C MET A 478 -3.79 20.33 -43.24
N GLN A 479 -2.75 19.51 -43.10
CA GLN A 479 -2.17 19.11 -41.82
C GLN A 479 -0.74 19.59 -41.69
N PHE A 480 -0.18 19.55 -40.48
CA PHE A 480 1.24 19.80 -40.29
C PHE A 480 2.08 18.86 -41.17
N SER A 481 3.17 19.40 -41.72
CA SER A 481 4.05 18.62 -42.56
C SER A 481 4.64 17.44 -41.78
N GLN A 482 4.98 16.36 -42.48
CA GLN A 482 5.59 15.20 -41.85
C GLN A 482 6.85 15.57 -41.03
N PRO A 483 7.80 16.38 -41.55
CA PRO A 483 8.95 16.82 -40.76
C PRO A 483 8.57 17.56 -39.47
N GLU A 484 7.56 18.43 -39.51
CA GLU A 484 7.08 19.14 -38.32
C GLU A 484 6.49 18.21 -37.28
N LYS A 485 5.68 17.21 -37.70
CA LYS A 485 5.12 16.20 -36.79
C LYS A 485 6.23 15.38 -36.14
N ILE A 486 7.18 14.90 -36.93
CA ILE A 486 8.31 14.09 -36.44
C ILE A 486 9.19 14.88 -35.47
N LYS A 487 9.50 16.15 -35.78
CA LYS A 487 10.31 17.03 -34.92
C LYS A 487 9.68 17.26 -33.54
N ARG A 488 8.35 17.23 -33.44
CA ARG A 488 7.61 17.39 -32.18
C ARG A 488 7.48 16.09 -31.38
N CYS A 489 7.79 14.94 -31.97
CA CYS A 489 7.70 13.65 -31.30
C CYS A 489 8.92 13.36 -30.43
N GLN A 490 8.73 12.67 -29.30
CA GLN A 490 9.86 12.23 -28.47
C GLN A 490 10.56 11.00 -29.03
N MET A 491 9.87 10.22 -29.86
CA MET A 491 10.39 9.00 -30.48
C MET A 491 9.93 8.93 -31.92
N VAL A 492 10.71 8.23 -32.75
CA VAL A 492 10.41 8.05 -34.16
C VAL A 492 10.51 6.58 -34.53
N VAL A 493 9.51 6.09 -35.26
CA VAL A 493 9.53 4.80 -35.95
C VAL A 493 9.77 5.08 -37.42
N ASP A 494 10.88 4.59 -37.95
CA ASP A 494 11.21 4.73 -39.36
C ASP A 494 10.58 3.61 -40.20
N ASN A 495 9.67 3.98 -41.10
CA ASN A 495 9.01 3.13 -42.08
C ASN A 495 9.47 3.44 -43.51
N SER A 496 10.77 3.70 -43.68
CA SER A 496 11.43 3.87 -44.99
C SER A 496 11.71 2.55 -45.71
N ARG A 497 11.66 1.43 -44.98
CA ARG A 497 12.00 0.09 -45.48
C ARG A 497 10.76 -0.74 -45.81
N ASP A 498 10.97 -2.02 -46.05
CA ASP A 498 9.93 -3.02 -46.19
C ASP A 498 9.17 -3.27 -44.87
N PHE A 499 8.15 -4.12 -44.94
CA PHE A 499 7.32 -4.45 -43.79
C PHE A 499 8.13 -5.04 -42.62
N GLN A 500 9.13 -5.87 -42.93
CA GLN A 500 10.00 -6.43 -41.89
C GLN A 500 10.81 -5.34 -41.18
N GLY A 501 11.37 -4.38 -41.93
CA GLY A 501 12.06 -3.22 -41.37
C GLY A 501 11.17 -2.39 -40.43
N LEU A 502 9.89 -2.20 -40.78
CA LEU A 502 8.93 -1.57 -39.88
C LEU A 502 8.74 -2.38 -38.59
N MET A 503 8.55 -3.69 -38.70
CA MET A 503 8.33 -4.56 -37.54
C MET A 503 9.54 -4.59 -36.60
N ASP A 504 10.75 -4.52 -37.13
CA ASP A 504 11.98 -4.40 -36.34
C ASP A 504 12.01 -3.07 -35.55
N GLN A 505 11.64 -1.96 -36.19
CA GLN A 505 11.55 -0.65 -35.54
C GLN A 505 10.47 -0.62 -34.44
N VAL A 506 9.30 -1.21 -34.71
CA VAL A 506 8.22 -1.29 -33.71
C VAL A 506 8.61 -2.20 -32.53
N THR A 507 9.35 -3.28 -32.79
CA THR A 507 9.92 -4.14 -31.75
C THR A 507 10.93 -3.37 -30.89
N ALA A 508 11.80 -2.57 -31.50
CA ALA A 508 12.74 -1.70 -30.81
C ALA A 508 12.01 -0.67 -29.94
N LEU A 509 10.96 -0.03 -30.46
CA LEU A 509 10.09 0.87 -29.72
C LEU A 509 9.47 0.20 -28.48
N GLN A 510 8.92 -1.01 -28.63
CA GLN A 510 8.36 -1.77 -27.51
C GLN A 510 9.39 -2.01 -26.40
N ARG A 511 10.63 -2.38 -26.76
CA ARG A 511 11.73 -2.58 -25.80
C ARG A 511 12.06 -1.27 -25.09
N LEU A 512 12.13 -0.17 -25.83
CA LEU A 512 12.42 1.16 -25.29
C LEU A 512 11.33 1.64 -24.32
N LEU A 513 10.05 1.55 -24.70
CA LEU A 513 8.91 1.89 -23.83
C LEU A 513 8.93 1.05 -22.54
N THR A 514 9.20 -0.25 -22.66
CA THR A 514 9.36 -1.14 -21.51
C THR A 514 10.54 -0.74 -20.62
N GLY A 515 11.67 -0.35 -21.22
CA GLY A 515 12.85 0.15 -20.54
C GLY A 515 12.58 1.42 -19.74
N LEU A 516 11.91 2.42 -20.33
CA LEU A 516 11.52 3.65 -19.66
C LEU A 516 10.63 3.39 -18.45
N ARG A 517 9.65 2.50 -18.59
CA ARG A 517 8.78 2.11 -17.47
C ARG A 517 9.58 1.43 -16.35
N ARG A 518 10.51 0.54 -16.68
CA ARG A 518 11.39 -0.12 -15.70
C ARG A 518 12.29 0.89 -14.99
N LYS A 519 12.86 1.85 -15.72
CA LYS A 519 13.68 2.93 -15.15
C LYS A 519 12.87 3.76 -14.14
N LYS A 520 11.66 4.19 -14.51
CA LYS A 520 10.74 4.90 -13.59
C LYS A 520 10.43 4.07 -12.33
N ALA A 521 10.08 2.80 -12.50
CA ALA A 521 9.84 1.90 -11.37
C ALA A 521 11.09 1.68 -10.48
N GLY A 522 12.30 1.71 -11.07
CA GLY A 522 13.56 1.63 -10.34
C GLY A 522 13.83 2.89 -9.51
N VAL A 523 13.52 4.07 -10.04
CA VAL A 523 13.57 5.33 -9.30
C VAL A 523 12.58 5.31 -8.13
N ASP A 524 11.32 4.94 -8.39
CA ASP A 524 10.30 4.79 -7.34
C ASP A 524 10.71 3.76 -6.27
N TYR A 525 11.30 2.63 -6.69
CA TYR A 525 11.79 1.61 -5.77
C TYR A 525 12.88 2.15 -4.85
N ASN A 526 13.87 2.85 -5.40
CA ASN A 526 14.96 3.42 -4.61
C ASN A 526 14.45 4.52 -3.66
N HIS A 527 13.53 5.36 -4.12
CA HIS A 527 12.87 6.36 -3.29
C HIS A 527 12.12 5.69 -2.13
N PHE A 528 11.26 4.70 -2.40
CA PHE A 528 10.50 4.02 -1.36
C PHE A 528 11.36 3.17 -0.42
N LYS A 529 12.43 2.57 -0.92
CA LYS A 529 13.37 1.81 -0.11
C LYS A 529 14.08 2.69 0.92
N ASN A 530 14.34 3.95 0.60
CA ASN A 530 15.08 4.87 1.45
C ASN A 530 14.20 5.89 2.18
N MET A 531 12.87 5.80 2.08
CA MET A 531 11.95 6.74 2.75
C MET A 531 12.10 6.77 4.28
N ALA A 532 12.62 5.69 4.88
CA ALA A 532 12.88 5.60 6.32
C ALA A 532 14.16 6.34 6.74
N CYS A 533 15.03 6.71 5.79
CA CYS A 533 16.37 7.26 6.05
C CYS A 533 16.43 8.79 6.05
N ASN A 534 15.34 9.49 5.69
CA ASN A 534 15.21 10.94 5.75
C ASN A 534 13.98 11.29 6.61
N PRO A 535 14.12 11.34 7.95
CA PRO A 535 13.01 11.57 8.87
C PRO A 535 12.34 12.95 8.74
#